data_AF-A0A0H2R155-F1
#
_entry.id   AF-A0A0H2R155-F1
#
_cell.length_a   1.000
_cell.length_b   1.000
_cell.length_c   1.000
_cell.angle_alpha   90.00
_cell.angle_beta   90.00
_cell.angle_gamma   90.00
#
_symmetry.space_group_name_H-M   'P 1'
#
loop_
_entity.id
_entity.type
_entity.pdbx_description
1 polymer ?
#
loop_
_entity_poly.entity_id
_entity_poly.type
_entity_poly.pdbx_seq_one_letter_code
_entity_poly.pdbx_strand_id
1 'polypeptide(L)'
;MYLLFSLYHNDTTILPRRSHRVGALAHSTINDIHNETYAYRLPPSYLAQAQALVDFHEHGVFKDASSEGIGNVAGRAALPSIIKSFERLSVPKDPLALVVQEISYKPYISLFNIIGLDATYPELHGLPNYGSALAFELRNEGETFLRTKSKNGTNKQFRTLHLSGHKEHIALNEFLYRLDVSPFYPDPFGPRFKMLFIENGQTENGQCSTRFFSSPSSWGFTTIFSAFMLVAFAATKLIKSRKPRLSGCETLPTTFSNNTEV
;
A
#
# COMPACT_ATOMS: atom_id res chain seq x y z
N MET A 1 13.87 23.19 7.08
CA MET A 1 14.17 22.38 5.88
C MET A 1 13.06 21.38 5.63
N TYR A 2 12.78 21.00 4.39
CA TYR A 2 11.58 20.22 4.05
C TYR A 2 11.92 18.92 3.31
N LEU A 3 11.25 17.83 3.66
CA LEU A 3 11.19 16.60 2.88
C LEU A 3 9.73 16.34 2.56
N LEU A 4 9.37 16.33 1.28
CA LEU A 4 8.00 16.16 0.81
C LEU A 4 7.85 14.85 0.05
N PHE A 5 6.95 14.00 0.52
CA PHE A 5 6.48 12.84 -0.22
C PHE A 5 5.22 13.21 -0.96
N SER A 6 5.25 13.15 -2.29
CA SER A 6 4.07 13.35 -3.12
C SER A 6 3.63 12.02 -3.70
N LEU A 7 2.34 11.71 -3.63
CA LEU A 7 1.81 10.52 -4.27
C LEU A 7 1.65 10.75 -5.76
N TYR A 8 2.37 9.95 -6.54
CA TYR A 8 2.14 9.81 -7.96
C TYR A 8 1.43 8.47 -8.22
N HIS A 9 0.20 8.54 -8.73
CA HIS A 9 -0.59 7.36 -9.05
C HIS A 9 -0.47 7.09 -10.55
N ASN A 10 0.36 6.11 -10.94
CA ASN A 10 0.43 5.64 -12.32
C ASN A 10 0.46 4.11 -12.31
N ASP A 11 -0.72 3.50 -12.19
CA ASP A 11 -0.88 2.06 -12.34
C ASP A 11 -1.89 1.78 -13.46
N THR A 12 -1.42 1.90 -14.70
CA THR A 12 -2.13 1.49 -15.92
C THR A 12 -1.86 0.02 -16.28
N THR A 13 -1.14 -0.73 -15.44
CA THR A 13 -0.72 -2.10 -15.78
C THR A 13 -1.77 -3.14 -15.36
N ILE A 14 -2.42 -3.70 -16.38
CA ILE A 14 -3.36 -4.83 -16.27
C ILE A 14 -2.56 -6.10 -15.91
N LEU A 15 -2.58 -6.51 -14.63
CA LEU A 15 -2.05 -7.80 -14.16
C LEU A 15 -3.18 -8.85 -13.94
N PRO A 16 -2.88 -10.16 -14.01
CA PRO A 16 -3.89 -11.18 -14.33
C PRO A 16 -4.81 -11.65 -13.16
N ARG A 17 -6.12 -11.59 -13.45
CA ARG A 17 -7.29 -12.44 -13.09
C ARG A 17 -7.66 -12.82 -11.64
N ARG A 18 -6.92 -12.46 -10.58
CA ARG A 18 -7.47 -12.56 -9.19
C ARG A 18 -7.46 -11.28 -8.35
N SER A 19 -6.70 -10.26 -8.75
CA SER A 19 -6.68 -8.92 -8.12
C SER A 19 -7.75 -7.95 -8.67
N HIS A 20 -8.65 -8.42 -9.55
CA HIS A 20 -9.53 -7.56 -10.35
C HIS A 20 -10.56 -6.74 -9.58
N ARG A 21 -11.03 -7.17 -8.40
CA ARG A 21 -12.14 -6.44 -7.75
C ARG A 21 -11.63 -5.18 -7.07
N VAL A 22 -10.57 -5.25 -6.28
CA VAL A 22 -10.07 -4.08 -5.55
C VAL A 22 -9.42 -3.06 -6.48
N GLY A 23 -8.65 -3.53 -7.48
CA GLY A 23 -8.10 -2.65 -8.52
C GLY A 23 -9.20 -1.95 -9.34
N ALA A 24 -10.30 -2.63 -9.66
CA ALA A 24 -11.44 -2.01 -10.34
C ALA A 24 -12.19 -1.00 -9.46
N LEU A 25 -12.26 -1.24 -8.14
CA LEU A 25 -12.87 -0.31 -7.19
C LEU A 25 -12.01 0.95 -7.03
N ALA A 26 -10.69 0.82 -6.89
CA ALA A 26 -9.77 1.95 -6.87
C ALA A 26 -9.77 2.72 -8.21
N HIS A 27 -9.91 2.02 -9.32
CA HIS A 27 -10.07 2.64 -10.64
C HIS A 27 -11.40 3.41 -10.75
N SER A 28 -12.48 2.93 -10.13
CA SER A 28 -13.78 3.60 -10.16
C SER A 28 -13.78 4.94 -9.41
N THR A 29 -13.03 5.06 -8.30
CA THR A 29 -12.87 6.33 -7.56
C THR A 29 -11.98 7.33 -8.31
N ILE A 30 -10.97 6.85 -9.05
CA ILE A 30 -10.17 7.71 -9.93
C ILE A 30 -11.00 8.24 -11.10
N ASN A 31 -11.78 7.37 -11.74
CA ASN A 31 -12.65 7.78 -12.85
C ASN A 31 -13.74 8.75 -12.40
N ASP A 32 -14.23 8.63 -11.17
CA ASP A 32 -15.16 9.61 -10.59
C ASP A 32 -14.53 11.02 -10.52
N ILE A 33 -13.26 11.11 -10.10
CA ILE A 33 -12.52 12.38 -9.99
C ILE A 33 -12.23 13.00 -11.38
N HIS A 34 -12.05 12.18 -12.41
CA HIS A 34 -11.62 12.64 -13.73
C HIS A 34 -12.72 12.62 -14.80
N ASN A 35 -13.89 12.04 -14.52
CA ASN A 35 -14.98 11.90 -15.49
C ASN A 35 -16.36 12.04 -14.84
N GLU A 36 -16.90 13.25 -14.91
CA GLU A 36 -18.22 13.60 -14.37
C GLU A 36 -19.34 12.70 -14.92
N THR A 37 -19.24 12.24 -16.18
CA THR A 37 -20.28 11.37 -16.76
C THR A 37 -20.29 9.95 -16.21
N TYR A 38 -19.18 9.51 -15.60
CA TYR A 38 -19.10 8.21 -14.93
C TYR A 38 -19.79 8.25 -13.56
N ALA A 39 -19.65 9.37 -12.83
CA ALA A 39 -20.25 9.60 -11.52
C ALA A 39 -21.77 9.40 -11.52
N TYR A 40 -22.46 9.96 -12.53
CA TYR A 40 -23.93 9.92 -12.63
C TYR A 40 -24.53 8.53 -12.88
N ARG A 41 -23.72 7.53 -13.24
CA ARG A 41 -24.20 6.15 -13.54
C ARG A 41 -24.12 5.23 -12.33
N LEU A 42 -23.48 5.66 -11.25
CA LEU A 42 -23.29 4.85 -10.05
C LEU A 42 -24.39 5.14 -9.03
N PRO A 43 -24.89 4.12 -8.31
CA PRO A 43 -25.74 4.34 -7.16
C PRO A 43 -25.03 5.24 -6.13
N PRO A 44 -25.74 6.15 -5.43
CA PRO A 44 -25.12 7.12 -4.51
C PRO A 44 -24.23 6.52 -3.41
N SER A 45 -24.47 5.27 -3.00
CA SER A 45 -23.69 4.57 -1.98
C SER A 45 -22.54 3.72 -2.52
N TYR A 46 -22.46 3.51 -3.83
CA TYR A 46 -21.52 2.58 -4.44
C TYR A 46 -20.07 2.99 -4.23
N LEU A 47 -19.75 4.27 -4.42
CA LEU A 47 -18.38 4.78 -4.26
C LEU A 47 -17.89 4.68 -2.81
N ALA A 48 -18.76 4.99 -1.84
CA ALA A 48 -18.40 4.87 -0.42
C ALA A 48 -18.13 3.40 -0.04
N GLN A 49 -18.93 2.46 -0.54
CA GLN A 49 -18.70 1.02 -0.31
C GLN A 49 -17.44 0.53 -1.00
N ALA A 50 -17.21 0.97 -2.24
CA ALA A 50 -16.01 0.66 -3.00
C ALA A 50 -14.75 1.13 -2.26
N GLN A 51 -14.75 2.39 -1.80
CA GLN A 51 -13.66 2.97 -1.04
C GLN A 51 -13.42 2.20 0.26
N ALA A 52 -14.46 1.90 1.04
CA ALA A 52 -14.31 1.15 2.29
C ALA A 52 -13.69 -0.26 2.07
N LEU A 53 -14.06 -0.94 0.98
CA LEU A 53 -13.48 -2.25 0.63
C LEU A 53 -12.01 -2.13 0.19
N VAL A 54 -11.67 -1.07 -0.54
CA VAL A 54 -10.29 -0.77 -0.95
C VAL A 54 -9.46 -0.43 0.27
N ASP A 55 -9.95 0.46 1.14
CA ASP A 55 -9.29 0.86 2.37
C ASP A 55 -8.99 -0.35 3.26
N PHE A 56 -10.00 -1.21 3.48
CA PHE A 56 -9.84 -2.45 4.22
C PHE A 56 -8.79 -3.38 3.60
N HIS A 57 -8.82 -3.57 2.28
CA HIS A 57 -7.88 -4.44 1.58
C HIS A 57 -6.45 -3.90 1.61
N GLU A 58 -6.24 -2.65 1.19
CA GLU A 58 -4.90 -2.06 1.09
C GLU A 58 -4.29 -1.87 2.48
N HIS A 59 -5.09 -1.47 3.48
CA HIS A 59 -4.64 -1.42 4.87
C HIS A 59 -4.25 -2.80 5.39
N GLY A 60 -5.07 -3.83 5.15
CA GLY A 60 -4.76 -5.19 5.58
C GLY A 60 -3.54 -5.82 4.89
N VAL A 61 -3.23 -5.42 3.66
CA VAL A 61 -2.08 -5.93 2.89
C VAL A 61 -0.78 -5.19 3.22
N PHE A 62 -0.83 -3.86 3.38
CA PHE A 62 0.34 -3.01 3.56
C PHE A 62 0.57 -2.59 5.02
N LYS A 63 0.10 -3.43 5.95
CA LYS A 63 0.28 -3.27 7.39
C LYS A 63 0.69 -4.60 7.99
N ASP A 64 1.55 -4.53 8.99
CA ASP A 64 1.87 -5.65 9.86
C ASP A 64 2.03 -5.13 11.31
N ALA A 65 1.75 -5.97 12.29
CA ALA A 65 1.90 -5.64 13.70
C ALA A 65 3.36 -5.38 14.08
N SER A 66 4.28 -6.13 13.47
CA SER A 66 5.72 -5.86 13.56
C SER A 66 6.13 -4.94 12.42
N SER A 67 6.93 -3.91 12.71
CA SER A 67 7.55 -3.05 11.70
C SER A 67 8.37 -3.84 10.67
N GLU A 68 8.90 -5.01 11.05
CA GLU A 68 9.69 -5.89 10.20
C GLU A 68 8.83 -6.83 9.34
N GLY A 69 7.56 -6.95 9.68
CA GLY A 69 6.64 -7.85 9.03
C GLY A 69 6.48 -7.57 7.53
N ILE A 70 6.04 -8.60 6.79
CA ILE A 70 6.00 -8.54 5.32
C ILE A 70 5.03 -7.46 4.81
N GLY A 71 3.97 -7.16 5.56
CA GLY A 71 3.05 -6.06 5.24
C GLY A 71 3.74 -4.69 5.24
N ASN A 72 4.86 -4.55 5.94
CA ASN A 72 5.60 -3.29 6.03
C ASN A 72 6.76 -3.18 5.02
N VAL A 73 6.93 -4.15 4.11
CA VAL A 73 8.08 -4.17 3.18
C VAL A 73 8.13 -2.95 2.27
N ALA A 74 6.97 -2.44 1.84
CA ALA A 74 6.90 -1.30 0.93
C ALA A 74 7.42 -0.01 1.59
N GLY A 75 7.07 0.23 2.86
CA GLY A 75 7.56 1.38 3.63
C GLY A 75 9.03 1.21 3.99
N ARG A 76 9.45 0.01 4.39
CA ARG A 76 10.87 -0.31 4.65
C ARG A 76 11.76 -0.07 3.44
N ALA A 77 11.28 -0.35 2.24
CA ALA A 77 12.03 -0.09 1.01
C ALA A 77 12.23 1.42 0.75
N ALA A 78 11.32 2.28 1.24
CA ALA A 78 11.46 3.73 1.11
C ALA A 78 12.38 4.33 2.18
N LEU A 79 12.37 3.78 3.41
CA LEU A 79 13.07 4.34 4.59
C LEU A 79 14.55 4.73 4.37
N PRO A 80 15.41 3.92 3.71
CA PRO A 80 16.82 4.29 3.54
C PRO A 80 17.01 5.64 2.82
N SER A 81 16.18 5.93 1.82
CA SER A 81 16.20 7.22 1.11
C SER A 81 15.76 8.38 2.02
N ILE A 82 14.74 8.13 2.86
CA ILE A 82 14.23 9.10 3.84
C ILE A 82 15.31 9.41 4.89
N ILE A 83 15.93 8.38 5.46
CA ILE A 83 16.96 8.50 6.50
C ILE A 83 18.19 9.23 5.93
N LYS A 84 18.69 8.82 4.76
CA LYS A 84 19.79 9.53 4.08
C LYS A 84 19.45 10.99 3.81
N SER A 85 18.19 11.29 3.51
CA SER A 85 17.73 12.67 3.36
C SER A 85 17.79 13.42 4.69
N PHE A 86 17.32 12.84 5.80
CA PHE A 86 17.42 13.47 7.12
C PHE A 86 18.86 13.73 7.56
N GLU A 87 19.77 12.78 7.33
CA GLU A 87 21.20 12.96 7.62
C GLU A 87 21.75 14.18 6.89
N ARG A 88 21.57 14.24 5.56
CA ARG A 88 22.01 15.40 4.76
C ARG A 88 21.35 16.69 5.20
N LEU A 89 20.03 16.64 5.44
CA LEU A 89 19.24 17.80 5.82
C LEU A 89 19.62 18.32 7.23
N SER A 90 20.23 17.49 8.07
CA SER A 90 20.67 17.89 9.42
C SER A 90 22.05 18.57 9.43
N VAL A 91 22.82 18.48 8.35
CA VAL A 91 24.18 19.03 8.27
C VAL A 91 24.13 20.51 7.87
N PRO A 92 24.54 21.47 8.73
CA PRO A 92 24.41 22.91 8.42
C PRO A 92 25.19 23.40 7.20
N LYS A 93 26.20 22.64 6.76
CA LYS A 93 27.05 22.97 5.60
C LYS A 93 26.60 22.30 4.29
N ASP A 94 25.62 21.39 4.33
CA ASP A 94 25.07 20.79 3.11
C ASP A 94 24.11 21.79 2.46
N PRO A 95 24.25 22.12 1.17
CA PRO A 95 23.35 23.05 0.48
C PRO A 95 21.96 22.48 0.21
N LEU A 96 21.74 21.18 0.40
CA LEU A 96 20.43 20.56 0.23
C LEU A 96 19.42 21.19 1.19
N ALA A 97 18.30 21.70 0.70
CA ALA A 97 17.27 22.34 1.53
C ALA A 97 15.86 21.72 1.40
N LEU A 98 15.64 21.00 0.30
CA LEU A 98 14.40 20.33 -0.03
C LEU A 98 14.71 18.99 -0.71
N VAL A 99 14.03 17.95 -0.27
CA VAL A 99 13.96 16.68 -1.00
C VAL A 99 12.50 16.41 -1.33
N VAL A 100 12.22 16.06 -2.58
CA VAL A 100 10.91 15.59 -3.01
C VAL A 100 11.07 14.14 -3.44
N GLN A 101 10.30 13.25 -2.82
CA GLN A 101 10.28 11.85 -3.19
C GLN A 101 8.87 11.45 -3.62
N GLU A 102 8.75 11.07 -4.88
CA GLU A 102 7.50 10.56 -5.42
C GLU A 102 7.41 9.07 -5.15
N ILE A 103 6.40 8.68 -4.36
CA ILE A 103 6.17 7.27 -3.99
C ILE A 103 4.74 6.89 -4.35
N SER A 104 4.53 5.60 -4.58
CA SER A 104 3.18 5.08 -4.73
C SER A 104 2.47 5.05 -3.37
N TYR A 105 1.17 4.78 -3.38
CA TYR A 105 0.37 4.73 -2.16
C TYR A 105 0.79 3.57 -1.22
N LYS A 106 1.41 2.51 -1.73
CA LYS A 106 1.77 1.31 -0.96
C LYS A 106 2.85 1.61 0.09
N PRO A 107 4.01 2.21 -0.25
CA PRO A 107 4.95 2.70 0.75
C PRO A 107 4.34 3.71 1.70
N TYR A 108 3.39 4.52 1.26
CA TYR A 108 2.75 5.55 2.08
C TYR A 108 1.94 4.95 3.25
N ILE A 109 1.08 3.98 2.95
CA ILE A 109 0.30 3.24 3.97
C ILE A 109 1.24 2.53 4.94
N SER A 110 2.23 1.82 4.40
CA SER A 110 3.20 1.08 5.21
C SER A 110 4.04 1.99 6.10
N LEU A 111 4.49 3.16 5.60
CA LEU A 111 5.22 4.14 6.40
C LEU A 111 4.38 4.65 7.56
N PHE A 112 3.09 4.94 7.36
CA PHE A 112 2.19 5.38 8.43
C PHE A 112 2.09 4.38 9.56
N ASN A 113 2.10 3.09 9.24
CA ASN A 113 2.14 2.04 10.24
C ASN A 113 3.50 2.01 10.97
N ILE A 114 4.62 2.01 10.24
CA ILE A 114 5.96 1.94 10.83
C ILE A 114 6.22 3.12 11.78
N ILE A 115 5.81 4.34 11.42
CA ILE A 115 6.03 5.54 12.23
C ILE A 115 4.92 5.78 13.27
N GLY A 116 3.99 4.84 13.42
CA GLY A 116 2.94 4.85 14.44
C GLY A 116 1.83 5.88 14.23
N LEU A 117 1.72 6.47 13.04
CA LEU A 117 0.59 7.35 12.70
C LEU A 117 -0.71 6.57 12.57
N ASP A 118 -0.64 5.34 12.08
CA ASP A 118 -1.80 4.47 11.92
C ASP A 118 -2.54 4.24 13.25
N ALA A 119 -1.81 4.06 14.35
CA ALA A 119 -2.41 3.86 15.67
C ALA A 119 -3.07 5.14 16.23
N THR A 120 -2.57 6.32 15.84
CA THR A 120 -3.01 7.61 16.39
C THR A 120 -4.12 8.26 15.56
N TYR A 121 -4.14 8.00 14.25
CA TYR A 121 -5.01 8.65 13.28
C TYR A 121 -5.77 7.60 12.43
N PRO A 122 -6.89 7.05 12.95
CA PRO A 122 -7.67 6.05 12.23
C PRO A 122 -8.19 6.52 10.86
N GLU A 123 -8.34 7.82 10.67
CA GLU A 123 -8.73 8.40 9.38
C GLU A 123 -7.64 8.33 8.30
N LEU A 124 -6.44 7.88 8.66
CA LEU A 124 -5.35 7.56 7.73
C LEU A 124 -5.33 6.07 7.35
N HIS A 125 -6.26 5.27 7.89
CA HIS A 125 -6.42 3.87 7.51
C HIS A 125 -7.02 3.82 6.10
N GLY A 126 -6.27 3.26 5.16
CA GLY A 126 -6.74 3.00 3.81
C GLY A 126 -5.98 3.76 2.73
N LEU A 127 -6.60 3.84 1.57
CA LEU A 127 -5.99 4.40 0.38
C LEU A 127 -5.98 5.93 0.48
N PRO A 128 -4.81 6.59 0.49
CA PRO A 128 -4.74 8.04 0.41
C PRO A 128 -5.36 8.53 -0.91
N ASN A 129 -6.08 9.65 -0.83
CA ASN A 129 -6.67 10.30 -1.99
C ASN A 129 -5.58 10.77 -2.97
N TYR A 130 -5.96 10.94 -4.23
CA TYR A 130 -5.06 11.50 -5.24
C TYR A 130 -4.53 12.87 -4.81
N GLY A 131 -3.21 13.09 -4.95
CA GLY A 131 -2.55 14.33 -4.55
C GLY A 131 -2.25 14.45 -3.04
N SER A 132 -2.34 13.34 -2.30
CA SER A 132 -1.89 13.30 -0.90
C SER A 132 -0.38 13.45 -0.78
N ALA A 133 0.05 14.00 0.36
CA ALA A 133 1.44 14.20 0.64
C ALA A 133 1.76 14.12 2.13
N LEU A 134 2.91 13.55 2.45
CA LEU A 134 3.50 13.52 3.78
C LEU A 134 4.74 14.41 3.75
N ALA A 135 4.81 15.39 4.64
CA ALA A 135 5.93 16.30 4.76
C ALA A 135 6.61 16.14 6.12
N PHE A 136 7.93 16.08 6.11
CA PHE A 136 8.76 16.16 7.30
C PHE A 136 9.52 17.47 7.28
N GLU A 137 9.36 18.28 8.30
CA GLU A 137 10.04 19.56 8.47
C GLU A 137 11.09 19.40 9.57
N LEU A 138 12.36 19.65 9.22
CA LEU A 138 13.45 19.73 10.19
C LEU A 138 13.57 21.17 10.67
N ARG A 139 13.57 21.34 12.00
CA ARG A 139 13.75 22.61 12.70
C ARG A 139 14.96 22.52 13.61
N ASN A 140 15.84 23.50 13.54
CA ASN A 140 17.05 23.54 14.35
C ASN A 140 16.93 24.72 15.33
N GLU A 141 16.69 24.41 16.59
CA GLU A 141 16.50 25.37 17.69
C GLU A 141 17.49 25.02 18.82
N GLY A 142 18.74 24.71 18.46
CA GLY A 142 19.77 24.17 19.36
C GLY A 142 19.81 22.64 19.34
N GLU A 143 18.65 22.01 19.28
CA GLU A 143 18.45 20.60 18.90
C GLU A 143 17.64 20.51 17.60
N THR A 144 17.82 19.43 16.85
CA THR A 144 17.07 19.20 15.61
C THR A 144 15.79 18.43 15.89
N PHE A 145 14.65 19.09 15.66
CA PHE A 145 13.32 18.52 15.81
C PHE A 145 12.68 18.22 14.46
N LEU A 146 11.90 17.14 14.44
CA LEU A 146 11.10 16.68 13.31
C LEU A 146 9.63 17.03 13.55
N ARG A 147 9.07 17.83 12.64
CA ARG A 147 7.62 18.10 12.57
C ARG A 147 7.04 17.38 11.35
N THR A 148 6.03 16.56 11.58
CA THR A 148 5.34 15.83 10.51
C THR A 148 4.05 16.54 10.12
N LYS A 149 3.80 16.67 8.82
CA LYS A 149 2.54 17.17 8.28
C LYS A 149 2.00 16.26 7.21
N SER A 150 0.69 16.15 7.09
CA SER A 150 0.06 15.36 6.04
C SER A 150 -1.10 16.14 5.42
N LYS A 151 -1.32 15.92 4.12
CA LYS A 151 -2.56 16.28 3.44
C LYS A 151 -3.09 15.04 2.73
N ASN A 152 -4.41 14.87 2.74
CA ASN A 152 -5.08 13.74 2.09
C ASN A 152 -5.96 14.23 0.92
N GLY A 153 -5.32 14.50 -0.22
CA GLY A 153 -5.98 14.98 -1.44
C GLY A 153 -5.50 16.35 -1.92
N THR A 154 -5.74 16.67 -3.20
CA THR A 154 -5.32 17.94 -3.85
C THR A 154 -5.88 19.18 -3.17
N ASN A 155 -7.17 19.18 -2.83
CA ASN A 155 -7.88 20.36 -2.29
C ASN A 155 -7.84 20.44 -0.75
N LYS A 156 -6.93 19.70 -0.10
CA LYS A 156 -6.81 19.67 1.37
C LYS A 156 -5.56 20.42 1.82
N GLN A 157 -5.68 21.06 2.98
CA GLN A 157 -4.56 21.73 3.64
C GLN A 157 -3.69 20.74 4.40
N PHE A 158 -2.40 21.06 4.55
CA PHE A 158 -1.51 20.30 5.42
C PHE A 158 -1.92 20.45 6.88
N ARG A 159 -2.11 19.32 7.57
CA ARG A 159 -2.30 19.27 9.02
C ARG A 159 -1.06 18.67 9.68
N THR A 160 -0.71 19.18 10.86
CA THR A 160 0.35 18.59 11.67
C THR A 160 -0.11 17.23 12.21
N LEU A 161 0.75 16.23 12.07
CA LEU A 161 0.58 14.92 12.68
C LEU A 161 1.66 14.72 13.73
N HIS A 162 1.28 14.15 14.86
CA HIS A 162 2.20 13.84 15.93
C HIS A 162 2.58 12.37 15.86
N LEU A 163 3.89 12.12 15.82
CA LEU A 163 4.43 10.78 15.71
C LEU A 163 4.36 10.09 17.07
N SER A 164 4.06 8.78 17.06
CA SER A 164 4.23 7.87 18.21
C SER A 164 3.66 8.35 19.55
N GLY A 165 2.50 9.04 19.53
CA GLY A 165 1.83 9.50 20.75
C GLY A 165 2.43 10.74 21.42
N HIS A 166 3.43 11.38 20.80
CA HIS A 166 3.90 12.69 21.25
C HIS A 166 2.80 13.74 21.07
N LYS A 167 2.81 14.80 21.89
CA LYS A 167 1.93 15.97 21.72
C LYS A 167 2.60 17.11 20.95
N GLU A 168 3.91 17.00 20.73
CA GLU A 168 4.75 18.04 20.14
C GLU A 168 5.65 17.46 19.04
N HIS A 169 6.74 18.15 18.70
CA HIS A 169 7.74 17.66 17.75
C HIS A 169 8.63 16.62 18.40
N ILE A 170 9.04 15.62 17.63
CA ILE A 170 9.95 14.58 18.11
C ILE A 170 11.39 14.99 17.78
N ALA A 171 12.32 14.75 18.69
CA ALA A 171 13.74 14.97 18.39
C ALA A 171 14.18 14.01 17.27
N LEU A 172 15.03 14.48 16.35
CA LEU A 172 15.42 13.68 15.17
C LEU A 172 16.14 12.39 15.57
N ASN A 173 17.01 12.46 16.59
CA ASN A 173 17.69 11.30 17.17
C ASN A 173 16.72 10.26 17.74
N GLU A 174 15.68 10.69 18.47
CA GLU A 174 14.66 9.81 19.02
C GLU A 174 13.85 9.16 17.89
N PHE A 175 13.48 9.92 16.87
CA PHE A 175 12.79 9.39 15.70
C PHE A 175 13.62 8.31 14.99
N LEU A 176 14.90 8.58 14.73
CA LEU A 176 15.81 7.61 14.10
C LEU A 176 16.01 6.37 14.98
N TYR A 177 16.16 6.56 16.30
CA TYR A 177 16.26 5.44 17.25
C TYR A 177 15.01 4.56 17.22
N ARG A 178 13.81 5.15 17.16
CA ARG A 178 12.56 4.38 17.06
C ARG A 178 12.42 3.61 15.75
N LEU A 179 12.94 4.15 14.64
CA LEU A 179 13.00 3.43 13.37
C LEU A 179 13.96 2.24 13.43
N ASP A 180 15.06 2.37 14.18
CA ASP A 180 16.11 1.34 14.30
C ASP A 180 15.76 0.24 15.33
N VAL A 181 15.01 0.59 16.40
CA VAL A 181 14.64 -0.32 17.51
C VAL A 181 13.34 -1.09 17.26
N SER A 182 12.65 -0.77 16.17
CA SER A 182 11.57 -1.61 15.64
C SER A 182 12.18 -3.00 15.35
N PRO A 183 11.69 -4.11 15.94
CA PRO A 183 12.50 -5.22 16.46
C PRO A 183 13.39 -5.87 15.41
N PHE A 184 14.55 -5.27 15.17
CA PHE A 184 15.68 -5.82 14.43
C PHE A 184 16.22 -6.97 15.25
N TYR A 185 15.85 -8.19 14.87
CA TYR A 185 16.44 -9.39 15.46
C TYR A 185 17.97 -9.25 15.41
N PRO A 186 18.72 -9.65 16.45
CA PRO A 186 20.17 -9.76 16.33
C PRO A 186 20.45 -10.81 15.26
N ASP A 187 20.80 -10.35 14.05
CA ASP A 187 21.26 -11.21 12.99
C ASP A 187 22.44 -12.05 13.52
N PRO A 188 22.43 -13.39 13.41
CA PRO A 188 23.64 -14.19 13.61
C PRO A 188 24.71 -13.91 12.53
N PHE A 189 24.39 -13.07 11.55
CA PHE A 189 25.29 -12.54 10.54
C PHE A 189 25.45 -11.03 10.80
N GLY A 190 26.61 -10.60 11.30
CA GLY A 190 26.89 -9.22 11.72
C GLY A 190 26.59 -8.11 10.69
N PRO A 191 26.87 -6.85 11.05
CA PRO A 191 26.10 -5.71 10.61
C PRO A 191 26.19 -5.50 9.10
N ARG A 192 25.06 -5.04 8.54
CA ARG A 192 24.82 -4.58 7.16
C ARG A 192 24.24 -5.66 6.24
N PHE A 193 22.90 -5.73 6.21
CA PHE A 193 22.23 -5.72 4.90
C PHE A 193 22.53 -4.39 4.23
N LYS A 194 23.73 -4.27 3.66
CA LYS A 194 24.06 -3.22 2.70
C LYS A 194 23.27 -3.60 1.45
N MET A 195 22.05 -3.10 1.32
CA MET A 195 21.44 -3.01 0.01
C MET A 195 22.37 -2.10 -0.78
N LEU A 196 23.22 -2.71 -1.63
CA LEU A 196 24.11 -2.01 -2.54
C LEU A 196 23.21 -1.27 -3.54
N PHE A 197 22.79 -0.07 -3.17
CA PHE A 197 22.34 0.91 -4.13
C PHE A 197 23.58 1.26 -4.95
N ILE A 198 23.59 0.79 -6.20
CA ILE A 198 24.51 1.29 -7.21
C ILE A 198 24.19 2.78 -7.34
N GLU A 199 25.06 3.60 -6.76
CA GLU A 199 25.04 5.05 -6.87
C GLU A 199 25.50 5.40 -8.28
N ASN A 200 24.57 5.37 -9.23
CA ASN A 200 24.75 5.98 -10.53
C ASN A 200 23.67 7.03 -10.71
N GLY A 201 24.09 8.30 -10.68
CA GLY A 201 23.28 9.43 -11.10
C GLY A 201 22.92 9.28 -12.58
N GLN A 202 21.80 8.62 -12.84
CA GLN A 202 21.15 8.56 -14.15
C GLN A 202 19.65 8.64 -13.92
N THR A 203 19.06 9.64 -14.55
CA THR A 203 17.63 9.89 -14.68
C THR A 203 16.97 8.76 -15.45
N GLU A 204 16.39 7.76 -14.78
CA GLU A 204 15.55 6.76 -15.46
C GLU A 204 14.32 6.38 -14.63
N ASN A 205 13.21 7.03 -14.97
CA ASN A 205 11.87 6.55 -14.70
C ASN A 205 11.71 5.15 -15.32
N GLY A 206 11.63 4.10 -14.51
CA GLY A 206 11.09 2.80 -14.96
C GLY A 206 11.76 1.52 -14.45
N GLN A 207 13.00 1.55 -13.94
CA GLN A 207 13.74 0.29 -13.67
C GLN A 207 13.77 -0.19 -12.21
N CYS A 208 13.25 0.56 -11.24
CA CYS A 208 13.34 0.18 -9.83
C CYS A 208 12.42 -1.01 -9.46
N SER A 209 11.29 -1.19 -10.16
CA SER A 209 10.35 -2.29 -9.92
C SER A 209 10.88 -3.65 -10.39
N THR A 210 11.55 -3.71 -11.54
CA THR A 210 11.96 -4.99 -12.14
C THR A 210 13.11 -5.67 -11.40
N ARG A 211 13.99 -4.90 -10.73
CA ARG A 211 15.13 -5.46 -9.99
C ARG A 211 14.79 -6.01 -8.61
N PHE A 212 13.69 -5.56 -7.99
CA PHE A 212 13.24 -6.13 -6.72
C PHE A 212 12.70 -7.56 -6.90
N PHE A 213 12.11 -7.87 -8.06
CA PHE A 213 11.59 -9.21 -8.36
C PHE A 213 12.62 -10.18 -8.97
N SER A 214 13.78 -9.71 -9.44
CA SER A 214 14.80 -10.53 -10.09
C SER A 214 15.88 -11.09 -9.14
N SER A 215 15.69 -11.01 -7.82
CA SER A 215 16.64 -11.62 -6.87
C SER A 215 16.65 -13.16 -7.03
N PRO A 216 17.84 -13.81 -7.11
CA PRO A 216 17.94 -15.25 -7.36
C PRO A 216 17.30 -16.14 -6.27
N SER A 217 16.96 -15.59 -5.09
CA SER A 217 16.19 -16.30 -4.06
C SER A 217 14.67 -16.31 -4.30
N SER A 218 14.15 -15.53 -5.27
CA SER A 218 12.72 -15.49 -5.61
C SER A 218 12.29 -16.64 -6.53
N TRP A 219 13.23 -17.22 -7.28
CA TRP A 219 12.96 -18.33 -8.22
C TRP A 219 12.58 -19.61 -7.48
N GLY A 220 13.18 -19.86 -6.31
CA GLY A 220 12.81 -20.99 -5.46
C GLY A 220 11.40 -20.86 -4.88
N PHE A 221 11.05 -19.68 -4.36
CA PHE A 221 9.72 -19.47 -3.79
C PHE A 221 8.61 -19.46 -4.85
N THR A 222 8.84 -18.86 -6.02
CA THR A 222 7.84 -18.82 -7.09
C THR A 222 7.60 -20.19 -7.72
N THR A 223 8.63 -21.03 -7.88
CA THR A 223 8.48 -22.40 -8.37
C THR A 223 7.74 -23.30 -7.36
N ILE A 224 8.09 -23.22 -6.08
CA ILE A 224 7.40 -23.99 -5.03
C ILE A 224 5.94 -23.55 -4.89
N PHE A 225 5.67 -22.25 -4.89
CA PHE A 225 4.31 -21.73 -4.73
C PHE A 225 3.43 -22.02 -5.95
N SER A 226 3.98 -21.94 -7.17
CA SER A 226 3.25 -22.30 -8.39
C SER A 226 2.96 -23.80 -8.46
N ALA A 227 3.90 -24.66 -8.08
CA ALA A 227 3.67 -26.10 -7.99
C ALA A 227 2.57 -26.44 -6.96
N PHE A 228 2.61 -25.82 -5.78
CA PHE A 228 1.59 -26.03 -4.75
C PHE A 228 0.19 -25.58 -5.21
N MET A 229 0.09 -24.43 -5.87
CA MET A 229 -1.18 -23.95 -6.44
C MET A 229 -1.72 -24.87 -7.54
N LEU A 230 -0.85 -25.46 -8.36
CA LEU A 230 -1.24 -26.37 -9.43
C LEU A 230 -1.77 -27.70 -8.88
N VAL A 231 -1.13 -28.23 -7.83
CA VAL A 231 -1.60 -29.43 -7.10
C VAL A 231 -2.93 -29.17 -6.40
N ALA A 232 -3.08 -28.04 -5.71
CA ALA A 232 -4.34 -27.67 -5.08
C ALA A 232 -5.48 -27.49 -6.10
N PHE A 233 -5.19 -26.94 -7.28
CA PHE A 233 -6.15 -26.81 -8.36
C PHE A 233 -6.56 -28.17 -8.96
N ALA A 234 -5.61 -29.10 -9.14
CA ALA A 234 -5.92 -30.45 -9.60
C ALA A 234 -6.77 -31.22 -8.58
N ALA A 235 -6.44 -31.12 -7.29
CA ALA A 235 -7.18 -31.78 -6.21
C ALA A 235 -8.64 -31.27 -6.13
N THR A 236 -8.85 -29.95 -6.23
CA THR A 236 -10.21 -29.37 -6.20
C THR A 236 -11.06 -29.78 -7.41
N LYS A 237 -10.46 -29.92 -8.61
CA LYS A 237 -11.18 -30.47 -9.77
C LYS A 237 -11.54 -31.94 -9.60
N LEU A 238 -10.66 -32.75 -9.03
CA LEU A 238 -10.93 -34.17 -8.76
C LEU A 238 -12.08 -34.35 -7.77
N ILE A 239 -12.10 -33.57 -6.68
CA ILE A 239 -13.19 -33.59 -5.68
C ILE A 239 -14.51 -33.15 -6.33
N LYS A 240 -14.50 -32.14 -7.20
CA LYS A 240 -15.71 -31.65 -7.87
C LYS A 240 -16.27 -32.63 -8.92
N SER A 241 -15.41 -33.48 -9.52
CA SER A 241 -15.84 -34.52 -10.46
C SER A 241 -16.51 -35.74 -9.79
N ARG A 242 -16.35 -35.89 -8.47
CA ARG A 242 -16.95 -36.98 -7.68
C ARG A 242 -18.30 -36.61 -7.05
N LYS A 243 -18.99 -35.58 -7.53
CA LYS A 243 -20.39 -35.38 -7.15
C LYS A 243 -21.26 -36.42 -7.87
N PRO A 244 -21.91 -37.36 -7.17
CA PRO A 244 -22.78 -38.34 -7.81
C PRO A 244 -23.93 -37.61 -8.51
N ARG A 245 -24.20 -37.97 -9.76
CA ARG A 245 -25.42 -37.56 -10.46
C ARG A 245 -26.59 -38.19 -9.71
N LEU A 246 -27.37 -37.37 -9.00
CA LEU A 246 -28.68 -37.77 -8.51
C LEU A 246 -29.58 -37.99 -9.72
N SER A 247 -29.81 -39.26 -10.04
CA SER A 247 -30.86 -39.69 -10.96
C SER A 247 -32.21 -39.57 -10.27
N GLY A 248 -33.14 -38.85 -10.89
CA GLY A 248 -34.57 -38.93 -10.59
C GLY A 248 -35.08 -37.81 -9.69
N CYS A 249 -35.72 -36.83 -10.30
CA CYS A 249 -36.96 -36.27 -9.76
C CYS A 249 -37.87 -35.91 -10.94
N GLU A 250 -39.11 -36.35 -10.82
CA GLU A 250 -40.14 -36.51 -11.84
C GLU A 250 -40.67 -35.17 -12.36
N THR A 251 -41.09 -35.15 -13.63
CA THR A 251 -41.81 -34.05 -14.24
C THR A 251 -43.26 -34.00 -13.73
N LEU A 252 -43.64 -32.86 -13.14
CA LEU A 252 -45.02 -32.52 -12.80
C LEU A 252 -45.90 -32.47 -14.06
N PRO A 253 -47.11 -33.07 -14.06
CA PRO A 253 -48.03 -32.97 -15.18
C PRO A 253 -48.71 -31.59 -15.19
N THR A 254 -48.51 -30.84 -16.27
CA THR A 254 -49.30 -29.65 -16.60
C THR A 254 -50.52 -30.06 -17.42
N THR A 255 -51.66 -30.28 -16.77
CA THR A 255 -52.97 -30.26 -17.43
C THR A 255 -53.65 -28.93 -17.14
N PHE A 256 -53.60 -28.02 -18.10
CA PHE A 256 -54.51 -26.87 -18.17
C PHE A 256 -55.80 -27.32 -18.85
N SER A 257 -56.88 -27.40 -18.09
CA SER A 257 -58.23 -27.62 -18.60
C SER A 257 -58.78 -26.31 -19.15
N ASN A 258 -58.91 -26.21 -20.47
CA ASN A 258 -59.70 -25.18 -21.14
C ASN A 258 -61.17 -25.61 -21.12
N ASN A 259 -62.00 -24.93 -20.33
CA ASN A 259 -63.45 -25.01 -20.47
C ASN A 259 -63.96 -23.69 -21.07
N THR A 260 -64.26 -23.77 -22.36
CA THR A 260 -65.19 -22.91 -23.11
C THR A 260 -66.58 -23.52 -23.03
N GLU A 261 -67.56 -22.79 -22.49
CA GLU A 261 -69.01 -22.90 -22.76
C GLU A 261 -69.57 -21.48 -22.52
N VAL A 262 -69.91 -20.74 -23.59
CA VAL A 262 -71.27 -20.49 -24.14
C VAL A 262 -72.20 -19.79 -23.15
#